data_AF-A0A419J901-F1
#
_entry.id   AF-A0A419J901-F1
#
_cell.length_a   1.000
_cell.length_b   1.000
_cell.length_c   1.000
_cell.angle_alpha   90.00
_cell.angle_beta   90.00
_cell.angle_gamma   90.00
#
_symmetry.space_group_name_H-M   'P 1'
#
loop_
_entity.id
_entity.type
_entity.pdbx_description
1 polymer ?
#
loop_
_entity_poly.entity_id
_entity_poly.type
_entity_poly.pdbx_seq_one_letter_code
_entity_poly.pdbx_strand_id
1 'polypeptide(L)'
;MRSATSSGANYEEACGAESKADFIHKMQLVLKELRESLYWLKLMGRAKLIPTEDLQPLQREAKILHFAIFIFHCFLNPSPCVKEPL
;
A
#
# COMPACT_ATOMS: atom_id res chain seq x y z
N MET A 1 -1.03 -0.16 -15.89
CA MET A 1 -1.26 0.92 -14.90
C MET A 1 -2.68 0.85 -14.32
N ARG A 2 -3.09 -0.27 -13.70
CA ARG A 2 -4.40 -0.36 -13.01
C ARG A 2 -4.27 -0.22 -11.49
N SER A 3 -3.12 -0.59 -10.95
CA SER A 3 -2.90 -0.73 -9.50
C SER A 3 -2.64 0.59 -8.77
N ALA A 4 -2.19 1.64 -9.48
CA ALA A 4 -2.03 3.00 -8.93
C ALA A 4 -3.34 3.79 -8.88
N THR A 5 -4.27 3.52 -9.80
CA THR A 5 -5.59 4.16 -9.85
C THR A 5 -6.63 3.42 -9.00
N SER A 6 -6.55 2.09 -8.89
CA SER A 6 -7.42 1.29 -8.01
C SER A 6 -7.19 1.59 -6.52
N SER A 7 -5.95 1.87 -6.11
CA SER A 7 -5.62 2.17 -4.72
C SER A 7 -6.18 3.51 -4.24
N GLY A 8 -6.24 4.53 -5.10
CA GLY A 8 -6.92 5.79 -4.81
C GLY A 8 -8.44 5.64 -4.69
N ALA A 9 -9.06 4.88 -5.59
CA ALA A 9 -10.51 4.60 -5.54
C ALA A 9 -10.90 3.83 -4.28
N ASN A 10 -10.13 2.81 -3.90
CA ASN A 10 -10.37 2.04 -2.68
C ASN A 10 -10.14 2.88 -1.40
N TYR A 11 -9.26 3.88 -1.44
CA TYR A 11 -9.06 4.82 -0.33
C TYR A 11 -10.26 5.75 -0.15
N GLU A 12 -10.80 6.30 -1.25
CA GLU A 12 -12.03 7.10 -1.22
C GLU A 12 -13.23 6.29 -0.71
N GLU A 13 -13.37 5.04 -1.13
CA GLU A 13 -14.41 4.13 -0.60
C GLU A 13 -14.22 3.81 0.89
N ALA A 14 -12.97 3.75 1.37
CA ALA A 14 -12.67 3.59 2.79
C ALA A 14 -13.07 4.83 3.57
N CYS A 15 -12.82 6.04 3.06
CA CYS A 15 -13.27 7.30 3.68
C CYS A 15 -14.80 7.37 3.83
N GLY A 16 -15.55 6.74 2.93
CA GLY A 16 -17.00 6.61 3.00
C GLY A 16 -17.52 5.36 3.75
N ALA A 17 -16.68 4.63 4.49
CA ALA A 17 -17.07 3.39 5.12
C ALA A 17 -18.14 3.56 6.20
N GLU A 18 -19.16 2.71 6.18
CA GLU A 18 -20.30 2.77 7.10
C GLU A 18 -19.99 2.21 8.49
N SER A 19 -18.87 1.50 8.63
CA SER A 19 -18.42 0.94 9.91
C SER A 19 -16.90 0.84 9.99
N LYS A 20 -16.38 0.73 11.23
CA LYS A 20 -14.94 0.52 11.47
C LYS A 20 -14.43 -0.77 10.81
N ALA A 21 -15.23 -1.83 10.77
CA ALA A 21 -14.85 -3.09 10.14
C ALA A 21 -14.77 -2.96 8.62
N ASP A 22 -15.74 -2.27 8.00
CA ASP A 22 -15.74 -1.97 6.56
C ASP A 22 -14.53 -1.09 6.18
N PHE A 23 -14.25 -0.06 6.98
CA PHE A 23 -13.05 0.77 6.83
C PHE A 23 -11.77 -0.06 6.82
N ILE A 24 -11.60 -0.94 7.82
CA ILE A 24 -10.40 -1.80 7.93
C ILE A 24 -10.30 -2.73 6.72
N HIS A 25 -11.41 -3.35 6.29
CA HIS A 25 -11.44 -4.25 5.14
C HIS A 25 -11.01 -3.53 3.85
N LYS A 26 -11.58 -2.35 3.58
CA LYS A 26 -11.23 -1.53 2.40
C LYS A 26 -9.77 -1.07 2.44
N MET A 27 -9.26 -0.67 3.61
CA MET A 27 -7.84 -0.33 3.76
C MET A 27 -6.91 -1.52 3.54
N GLN A 28 -7.32 -2.75 3.84
CA GLN A 28 -6.54 -3.95 3.51
C GLN A 28 -6.47 -4.21 2.00
N LEU A 29 -7.54 -3.90 1.25
CA LEU A 29 -7.52 -3.95 -0.21
C LEU A 29 -6.55 -2.91 -0.79
N VAL A 30 -6.59 -1.66 -0.28
CA VAL A 30 -5.61 -0.61 -0.65
C VAL A 30 -4.18 -1.10 -0.42
N LEU A 31 -3.90 -1.71 0.73
CA LEU A 31 -2.58 -2.23 1.07
C LEU A 31 -2.12 -3.33 0.09
N LYS A 32 -3.03 -4.23 -0.31
CA LYS A 32 -2.73 -5.28 -1.29
C LYS A 32 -2.33 -4.68 -2.64
N GLU A 33 -3.11 -3.74 -3.17
CA GLU A 33 -2.86 -3.06 -4.45
C GLU A 33 -1.53 -2.28 -4.45
N LEU A 34 -1.18 -1.65 -3.32
CA LEU A 34 0.09 -0.95 -3.16
C LEU A 34 1.29 -1.90 -3.16
N ARG A 35 1.18 -3.07 -2.52
CA ARG A 35 2.24 -4.09 -2.54
C ARG A 35 2.47 -4.63 -3.94
N GLU A 36 1.40 -4.89 -4.69
CA GLU A 36 1.49 -5.32 -6.09
C GLU A 36 2.15 -4.23 -6.95
N SER A 37 1.75 -2.97 -6.79
CA SER A 37 2.38 -1.83 -7.48
C SER A 37 3.88 -1.72 -7.20
N LEU A 38 4.27 -1.84 -5.93
CA LEU A 38 5.69 -1.80 -5.52
C LEU A 38 6.48 -2.98 -6.11
N TYR A 39 5.87 -4.17 -6.18
CA TYR A 39 6.48 -5.32 -6.85
C TYR A 39 6.75 -5.03 -8.33
N TRP A 40 5.78 -4.49 -9.06
CA TRP A 40 5.95 -4.12 -10.47
C TRP A 40 7.03 -3.04 -10.66
N LEU A 41 7.06 -2.01 -9.82
CA LEU A 41 8.11 -0.98 -9.85
C LEU A 41 9.51 -1.57 -9.63
N LYS A 42 9.66 -2.50 -8.68
CA LYS A 42 10.92 -3.20 -8.44
C LYS A 42 11.31 -4.09 -9.64
N LEU A 43 10.34 -4.77 -10.24
CA LEU A 43 10.58 -5.63 -11.40
C LEU A 43 11.04 -4.82 -12.62
N MET A 44 10.39 -3.68 -12.90
CA MET A 44 10.77 -2.79 -14.00
C MET A 44 12.18 -2.23 -13.82
N GLY A 45 12.56 -1.86 -12.59
CA GLY A 45 13.93 -1.44 -12.29
C GLY A 45 14.96 -2.55 -12.50
N ARG A 46 14.67 -3.79 -12.07
CA ARG A 46 15.54 -4.96 -12.30
C ARG A 46 15.66 -5.31 -13.78
N ALA A 47 14.59 -5.17 -14.53
CA ALA A 47 14.56 -5.39 -15.98
C ALA A 47 15.23 -4.25 -16.77
N LYS A 48 15.72 -3.19 -16.10
CA LYS A 48 16.32 -1.99 -16.70
C LYS A 48 15.41 -1.33 -17.74
N LEU A 49 14.09 -1.47 -17.60
CA LEU A 49 13.11 -0.88 -18.50
C LEU A 49 12.94 0.62 -18.28
N ILE A 50 13.19 1.07 -17.04
CA ILE A 50 13.11 2.47 -16.62
C ILE A 50 14.34 2.73 -15.73
N PRO A 51 15.02 3.88 -15.88
CA PRO A 51 16.09 4.28 -14.97
C PRO A 51 15.65 4.23 -13.52
N THR A 52 16.49 3.69 -12.65
CA THR A 52 16.19 3.57 -11.21
C THR A 52 15.92 4.93 -10.56
N GLU A 53 16.51 5.99 -11.11
CA GLU A 53 16.37 7.40 -10.75
C GLU A 53 14.90 7.84 -10.81
N ASP A 54 14.21 7.50 -11.90
CA ASP A 54 12.81 7.85 -12.13
C ASP A 54 11.85 6.99 -11.28
N LEU A 55 12.30 5.79 -10.90
CA LEU A 55 11.54 4.87 -10.05
C LEU A 55 11.66 5.19 -8.56
N GLN A 56 12.73 5.86 -8.13
CA GLN A 56 12.96 6.20 -6.72
C GLN A 56 11.82 7.00 -6.07
N PRO A 57 11.33 8.12 -6.65
CA PRO A 57 10.24 8.88 -6.05
C PRO A 57 8.95 8.04 -5.92
N LEU A 58 8.62 7.26 -6.95
CA LEU A 58 7.44 6.38 -6.95
C LEU A 58 7.54 5.27 -5.90
N GLN A 59 8.72 4.66 -5.76
CA GLN A 59 8.97 3.65 -4.73
C GLN A 59 8.94 4.26 -3.33
N ARG A 60 9.38 5.51 -3.16
CA ARG A 60 9.36 6.22 -1.88
C ARG A 60 7.93 6.51 -1.44
N GLU A 61 7.10 7.06 -2.33
CA GLU A 61 5.69 7.34 -2.03
C GLU A 61 4.92 6.06 -1.69
N ALA A 62 5.08 5.00 -2.50
CA ALA A 62 4.45 3.70 -2.24
C ALA A 62 4.86 3.11 -0.88
N LYS A 63 6.11 3.31 -0.44
CA LYS A 63 6.59 2.88 0.88
C LYS A 63 5.98 3.71 2.01
N ILE A 64 5.90 5.04 1.85
CA ILE A 64 5.30 5.93 2.87
C ILE A 64 3.83 5.55 3.07
N LEU A 65 3.09 5.35 1.98
CA LEU A 65 1.68 4.99 2.04
C LEU A 65 1.49 3.60 2.67
N HIS A 66 2.34 2.63 2.34
CA HIS A 66 2.35 1.32 2.99
C HIS A 66 2.60 1.43 4.51
N PHE A 67 3.58 2.23 4.93
CA PHE A 67 3.90 2.44 6.35
C PHE A 67 2.75 3.11 7.10
N ALA A 68 2.15 4.16 6.53
CA ALA A 68 1.04 4.87 7.13
C ALA A 68 -0.17 3.94 7.33
N ILE A 69 -0.51 3.13 6.33
CA ILE A 69 -1.63 2.17 6.40
C ILE A 69 -1.33 1.06 7.41
N PHE A 70 -0.09 0.57 7.45
CA PHE A 70 0.32 -0.45 8.41
C PHE A 70 0.25 0.05 9.86
N ILE A 71 0.75 1.25 10.14
CA ILE A 71 0.64 1.90 11.45
C ILE A 71 -0.84 2.05 11.84
N PHE A 72 -1.68 2.53 10.92
CA PHE A 72 -3.11 2.71 11.17
C PHE A 72 -3.83 1.39 11.42
N HIS A 73 -3.47 0.32 10.68
CA HIS A 73 -3.98 -1.03 10.91
C HIS A 73 -3.62 -1.54 12.31
N CYS A 74 -2.35 -1.42 12.71
CA CYS A 74 -1.89 -1.80 14.05
C CYS A 74 -2.58 -1.00 15.17
N PHE A 75 -2.91 0.27 14.93
CA PHE A 75 -3.65 1.11 15.88
C PHE A 75 -5.13 0.73 15.99
N LEU A 76 -5.77 0.40 14.86
CA LEU A 76 -7.20 0.07 14.83
C LEU A 76 -7.50 -1.38 15.23
N ASN A 77 -6.52 -2.27 15.09
CA ASN A 77 -6.61 -3.69 15.39
C ASN A 77 -5.36 -4.13 16.17
N PRO A 78 -5.30 -3.85 17.49
CA PRO A 78 -4.18 -4.26 18.34
C PRO A 78 -4.28 -5.78 18.62
N SER A 79 -4.11 -6.61 17.59
CA SER A 79 -3.73 -8.00 17.81
C SER A 79 -2.28 -8.04 18.31
N PRO A 80 -1.94 -8.96 19.24
CA PRO A 80 -0.63 -8.97 19.86
C PRO A 80 0.46 -9.34 18.83
N CYS A 81 1.21 -8.32 18.41
CA CYS A 81 2.61 -8.38 17.99
C CYS A 81 3.00 -9.54 17.07
N VAL A 82 2.87 -9.37 15.74
CA VAL A 82 3.66 -10.18 14.80
C VAL A 82 5.03 -9.50 14.67
N LYS A 83 6.03 -10.12 15.29
CA LYS A 83 7.44 -9.77 15.13
C LYS A 83 7.81 -9.86 13.65
N GLU A 84 8.17 -8.75 13.00
CA GLU A 84 8.95 -8.79 11.77
C GLU A 84 10.31 -9.45 12.09
N PRO A 85 10.72 -10.53 11.42
CA PRO A 85 12.10 -10.95 11.44
C PRO A 85 12.91 -10.08 10.47
N LEU A 86 14.11 -9.71 10.94
CA LEU A 86 15.21 -8.98 10.30
C LEU A 86 15.26 -9.01 8.75
#